data_AF-A0A7X2M7N6-F1
#
_entry.id   AF-A0A7X2M7N6-F1
#
_cell.length_a   1.000
_cell.length_b   1.000
_cell.length_c   1.000
_cell.angle_alpha   90.00
_cell.angle_beta   90.00
_cell.angle_gamma   90.00
#
_symmetry.space_group_name_H-M   'P 1'
#
loop_
_entity.id
_entity.type
_entity.pdbx_description
1 polymer ?
#
loop_
_entity_poly.entity_id
_entity_poly.type
_entity_poly.pdbx_seq_one_letter_code
_entity_poly.pdbx_strand_id
1 'polypeptide(L)'
;MSKCRKAIRDLSLVFMTTIMILSSVITVYGTDTEGSRTGSASYVPGEVLVLYREDVSEDQAEVMAEEQGDEGIELISETAEGNIGVVSVAEDSSVEEAMEVYAADDRVVAVSPNYELELFNDTPVNDSYFGRQAYLQQIRVPQAWEIVNQKEHSKVKVAVLDTGADIVHPDLKSVLDLDNSREILNLNGSMGPLQGDGYQNGVYSSGGGHGTHVSGIIAAQANNGEGIAGVGSALDNSVVDLMVVDVFSQDQKTSVSYVLKGLEYARNAGAKVINLSLGMRKSEIGLYDDLLSRMCRSLADEGIIIICAAGNYGTGDNGSINVIPSDYDSTISVIAVDNNMQKASSSCYGSLKDISAPGVNIWSTLKGGSYGNMNGTSMAAPEVAGVAAMMCSLNPELSVEEVRTILQVTATDIGTPGYDIYTGAGIVNAQKAVERAASFYGGEEEVTLPYNDIKKNDWFYDAAVYMYKNKIMTGLEPTVFGASEKVSRAQFATILYRASGENKIPFTARFPDVKDGQFYSESVTWAAARGIITGYENGTFGPGDFITREQMAVLLYRYVQYLGADTSNKNSLSHFPDAYSVSPFAEEAMQWANAEGIITGNGDGTLAPTASADRAACATMMMRFIKQIGI
;
A
#
# COMPACT_ATOMS: atom_id res chain seq x y z
N MET A 1 30.85 66.35 14.86
CA MET A 1 31.72 66.20 16.05
C MET A 1 31.67 64.73 16.44
N SER A 2 32.71 63.91 16.56
CA SER A 2 34.16 63.99 16.35
C SER A 2 34.73 62.95 17.33
N LYS A 3 35.40 61.92 16.79
CA LYS A 3 36.52 61.18 17.43
C LYS A 3 36.19 60.20 18.57
N CYS A 4 36.92 59.12 18.83
CA CYS A 4 37.85 58.24 18.10
C CYS A 4 38.45 57.27 19.15
N ARG A 5 38.56 55.96 18.81
CA ARG A 5 39.73 55.06 18.97
C ARG A 5 40.30 54.69 20.36
N LYS A 6 40.36 53.36 20.63
CA LYS A 6 41.54 52.42 20.68
C LYS A 6 41.30 51.32 21.74
N ALA A 7 41.18 50.03 21.42
CA ALA A 7 42.15 49.03 20.93
C ALA A 7 42.87 48.25 22.06
N ILE A 8 42.85 46.92 22.00
CA ILE A 8 44.02 46.02 21.89
C ILE A 8 43.54 44.57 21.63
N ARG A 9 44.26 43.90 20.72
CA ARG A 9 44.12 42.53 20.21
C ARG A 9 45.49 41.85 20.42
N ASP A 10 45.49 40.55 20.68
CA ASP A 10 46.53 39.53 20.41
C ASP A 10 47.83 39.39 21.27
N LEU A 11 47.94 38.16 21.83
CA LEU A 11 49.06 37.17 21.81
C LEU A 11 50.42 37.44 22.50
N SER A 12 50.81 36.57 23.48
CA SER A 12 52.11 35.85 23.52
C SER A 12 52.22 34.78 24.66
N LEU A 13 52.08 33.49 24.27
CA LEU A 13 53.01 32.34 24.41
C LEU A 13 53.66 31.83 25.76
N VAL A 14 53.56 30.49 25.93
CA VAL A 14 54.42 29.41 26.54
C VAL A 14 54.45 29.07 28.06
N PHE A 15 54.10 27.79 28.36
CA PHE A 15 54.81 26.71 29.13
C PHE A 15 53.82 25.90 30.00
N MET A 16 53.93 24.61 30.34
CA MET A 16 54.43 23.35 29.76
C MET A 16 54.09 22.24 30.80
N THR A 17 53.80 21.01 30.34
CA THR A 17 54.14 19.68 30.94
C THR A 17 53.38 19.01 32.11
N THR A 18 52.98 17.75 31.79
CA THR A 18 53.04 16.46 32.52
C THR A 18 51.90 16.03 33.47
N ILE A 19 51.18 14.98 33.03
CA ILE A 19 50.47 14.00 33.86
C ILE A 19 51.20 12.65 33.69
N MET A 20 51.61 12.05 34.81
CA MET A 20 52.09 10.67 34.93
C MET A 20 51.02 9.83 35.63
N ILE A 21 50.73 8.65 35.07
CA ILE A 21 49.89 7.58 35.62
C ILE A 21 50.81 6.56 36.30
N LEU A 22 50.46 6.07 37.50
CA LEU A 22 50.39 4.61 37.80
C LEU A 22 49.88 4.28 39.22
N SER A 23 49.00 3.27 39.25
CA SER A 23 48.97 2.09 40.12
C SER A 23 47.96 1.95 41.29
N SER A 24 47.14 0.90 41.13
CA SER A 24 46.79 -0.17 42.08
C SER A 24 45.42 -0.20 42.81
N VAL A 25 44.54 -1.05 42.24
CA VAL A 25 43.73 -2.17 42.80
C VAL A 25 43.14 -2.06 44.23
N ILE A 26 41.81 -2.10 44.32
CA ILE A 26 41.07 -2.75 45.44
C ILE A 26 39.93 -3.61 44.86
N THR A 27 39.98 -4.89 45.20
CA THR A 27 38.96 -5.94 45.01
C THR A 27 37.77 -5.73 45.94
N VAL A 28 36.54 -5.86 45.44
CA VAL A 28 35.33 -5.99 46.27
C VAL A 28 34.62 -7.30 45.93
N TYR A 29 34.58 -8.21 46.89
CA TYR A 29 33.74 -9.41 46.86
C TYR A 29 32.29 -9.04 47.19
N GLY A 30 31.35 -9.36 46.30
CA GLY A 30 29.91 -9.35 46.57
C GLY A 30 29.35 -10.77 46.40
N THR A 31 28.68 -11.28 47.44
CA THR A 31 28.02 -12.58 47.48
C THR A 31 26.63 -12.55 46.84
N ASP A 32 26.28 -13.67 46.20
CA ASP A 32 25.20 -13.93 45.24
C ASP A 32 23.75 -13.61 45.64
N THR A 33 22.94 -13.24 44.63
CA THR A 33 21.68 -13.92 44.25
C THR A 33 21.38 -13.70 42.76
N GLU A 34 20.88 -14.74 42.08
CA GLU A 34 21.05 -15.10 40.66
C GLU A 34 20.38 -14.23 39.58
N GLY A 35 21.04 -14.20 38.41
CA GLY A 35 20.47 -13.76 37.12
C GLY A 35 21.47 -13.17 36.11
N SER A 36 22.77 -13.49 36.16
CA SER A 36 23.80 -12.90 35.30
C SER A 36 23.80 -13.47 33.88
N ARG A 37 23.47 -12.65 32.88
CA ARG A 37 23.91 -12.86 31.49
C ARG A 37 25.37 -12.40 31.38
N THR A 38 26.32 -13.30 31.56
CA THR A 38 27.70 -13.08 31.10
C THR A 38 27.81 -13.53 29.64
N GLY A 39 27.47 -12.66 28.69
CA GLY A 39 27.91 -12.80 27.31
C GLY A 39 29.22 -12.04 27.15
N SER A 40 30.30 -12.70 26.73
CA SER A 40 31.48 -11.99 26.23
C SER A 40 31.08 -11.22 24.97
N ALA A 41 31.59 -9.99 24.78
CA ALA A 41 31.40 -9.26 23.54
C ALA A 41 31.95 -10.09 22.35
N SER A 42 31.19 -10.18 21.26
CA SER A 42 31.62 -10.87 20.03
C SER A 42 32.61 -10.01 19.25
N TYR A 43 33.55 -10.65 18.57
CA TYR A 43 34.55 -10.01 17.72
C TYR A 43 34.81 -10.88 16.48
N VAL A 44 35.31 -10.28 15.40
CA VAL A 44 35.65 -11.00 14.16
C VAL A 44 36.78 -12.00 14.44
N PRO A 45 36.60 -13.32 14.24
CA PRO A 45 37.64 -14.30 14.50
C PRO A 45 38.86 -14.06 13.61
N GLY A 46 40.07 -14.09 14.19
CA GLY A 46 41.32 -13.93 13.46
C GLY A 46 41.68 -12.48 13.12
N GLU A 47 41.02 -11.48 13.70
CA GLU A 47 41.33 -10.06 13.45
C GLU A 47 41.58 -9.28 14.74
N VAL A 48 42.65 -8.46 14.72
CA VAL A 48 42.91 -7.43 15.75
C VAL A 48 43.05 -6.05 15.10
N LEU A 49 42.54 -5.03 15.79
CA LEU A 49 42.74 -3.64 15.44
C LEU A 49 43.94 -3.10 16.20
N VAL A 50 44.92 -2.58 15.47
CA VAL A 50 46.17 -2.03 16.02
C VAL A 50 46.29 -0.57 15.65
N LEU A 51 46.46 0.29 16.65
CA LEU A 51 46.85 1.69 16.47
C LEU A 51 48.38 1.78 16.57
N TYR A 52 49.04 1.96 15.44
CA TYR A 52 50.47 2.22 15.35
C TYR A 52 50.76 3.69 15.59
N ARG A 53 51.96 4.02 16.11
CA ARG A 53 52.40 5.41 16.22
C ARG A 53 52.49 6.08 14.85
N GLU A 54 52.33 7.41 14.82
CA GLU A 54 52.40 8.23 13.60
C GLU A 54 53.71 8.06 12.80
N ASP A 55 54.82 7.70 13.46
CA ASP A 55 56.11 7.49 12.81
C ASP A 55 56.29 6.10 12.17
N VAL A 56 55.31 5.20 12.30
CA VAL A 56 55.34 3.85 11.73
C VAL A 56 54.71 3.88 10.33
N SER A 57 55.53 3.61 9.31
CA SER A 57 55.05 3.47 7.93
C SER A 57 54.32 2.15 7.72
N GLU A 58 53.53 2.06 6.64
CA GLU A 58 52.86 0.83 6.20
C GLU A 58 53.85 -0.34 6.08
N ASP A 59 54.98 -0.15 5.37
CA ASP A 59 56.05 -1.17 5.28
C ASP A 59 56.57 -1.64 6.65
N GLN A 60 56.60 -0.77 7.67
CA GLN A 60 57.08 -1.14 9.01
C GLN A 60 56.03 -1.90 9.82
N ALA A 61 54.75 -1.62 9.56
CA ALA A 61 53.62 -2.36 10.13
C ALA A 61 53.47 -3.73 9.46
N GLU A 62 53.69 -3.83 8.14
CA GLU A 62 53.76 -5.10 7.41
C GLU A 62 54.90 -5.98 7.92
N VAL A 63 56.12 -5.43 8.05
CA VAL A 63 57.25 -6.16 8.64
C VAL A 63 56.94 -6.64 10.06
N MET A 64 56.21 -5.85 10.84
CA MET A 64 55.81 -6.26 12.18
C MET A 64 54.84 -7.44 12.16
N ALA A 65 53.84 -7.44 11.28
CA ALA A 65 52.92 -8.57 11.10
C ALA A 65 53.69 -9.83 10.66
N GLU A 66 54.64 -9.70 9.72
CA GLU A 66 55.51 -10.79 9.30
C GLU A 66 56.38 -11.34 10.45
N GLU A 67 56.92 -10.47 11.31
CA GLU A 67 57.71 -10.86 12.49
C GLU A 67 56.91 -11.72 13.47
N GLN A 68 55.60 -11.48 13.59
CA GLN A 68 54.69 -12.25 14.44
C GLN A 68 54.10 -13.48 13.75
N GLY A 69 54.31 -13.63 12.44
CA GLY A 69 53.77 -14.73 11.64
C GLY A 69 52.32 -14.53 11.22
N ASP A 70 51.78 -13.32 11.36
CA ASP A 70 50.42 -12.95 10.95
C ASP A 70 50.28 -12.89 9.42
N GLU A 71 49.07 -13.10 8.91
CA GLU A 71 48.81 -13.27 7.48
C GLU A 71 48.87 -11.96 6.69
N GLY A 72 48.72 -10.82 7.37
CA GLY A 72 48.87 -9.50 6.77
C GLY A 72 48.23 -8.39 7.58
N ILE A 73 48.40 -7.17 7.07
CA ILE A 73 47.82 -5.94 7.63
C ILE A 73 47.17 -5.10 6.53
N GLU A 74 46.02 -4.51 6.84
CA GLU A 74 45.38 -3.47 6.03
C GLU A 74 45.28 -2.18 6.85
N LEU A 75 45.94 -1.09 6.43
CA LEU A 75 45.74 0.22 7.04
C LEU A 75 44.40 0.80 6.61
N ILE A 76 43.54 1.11 7.59
CA ILE A 76 42.15 1.54 7.36
C ILE A 76 41.89 3.01 7.70
N SER A 77 42.75 3.63 8.52
CA SER A 77 42.60 5.05 8.86
C SER A 77 43.89 5.66 9.40
N GLU A 78 44.11 6.94 9.11
CA GLU A 78 45.10 7.76 9.80
C GLU A 78 44.40 8.62 10.87
N THR A 79 45.04 8.81 12.02
CA THR A 79 44.54 9.63 13.13
C THR A 79 45.64 10.56 13.65
N ALA A 80 45.28 11.51 14.51
CA ALA A 80 46.27 12.37 15.16
C ALA A 80 47.23 11.62 16.11
N GLU A 81 46.91 10.39 16.49
CA GLU A 81 47.73 9.54 17.37
C GLU A 81 48.54 8.49 16.58
N GLY A 82 48.25 8.35 15.28
CA GLY A 82 48.92 7.44 14.35
C GLY A 82 47.95 6.64 13.50
N ASN A 83 48.41 5.52 12.95
CA ASN A 83 47.72 4.76 11.91
C ASN A 83 46.98 3.55 12.48
N ILE A 84 45.72 3.36 12.12
CA ILE A 84 44.92 2.20 12.50
C ILE A 84 44.99 1.17 11.38
N GLY A 85 45.40 -0.04 11.73
CA GLY A 85 45.38 -1.21 10.84
C GLY A 85 44.53 -2.34 11.39
N VAL A 86 43.96 -3.12 10.48
CA VAL A 86 43.39 -4.44 10.75
C VAL A 86 44.48 -5.46 10.47
N VAL A 87 44.86 -6.25 11.48
CA VAL A 87 45.82 -7.35 11.32
C VAL A 87 45.04 -8.66 11.25
N SER A 88 45.32 -9.44 10.21
CA SER A 88 44.83 -10.82 10.05
C SER A 88 45.77 -11.77 10.81
N VAL A 89 45.33 -12.22 11.98
CA VAL A 89 46.09 -13.07 12.90
C VAL A 89 46.31 -14.46 12.31
N ALA A 90 47.49 -15.03 12.51
CA ALA A 90 47.82 -16.39 12.06
C ALA A 90 46.80 -17.44 12.53
N GLU A 91 46.48 -18.44 11.68
CA GLU A 91 45.52 -19.51 12.01
C GLU A 91 45.84 -20.31 13.29
N ASP A 92 47.11 -20.33 13.73
CA ASP A 92 47.58 -21.03 14.93
C ASP A 92 47.69 -20.14 16.19
N SER A 93 47.33 -18.85 16.09
CA SER A 93 47.32 -17.88 17.19
C SER A 93 45.90 -17.41 17.54
N SER A 94 45.64 -17.18 18.83
CA SER A 94 44.38 -16.58 19.26
C SER A 94 44.40 -15.05 19.18
N VAL A 95 43.22 -14.44 19.07
CA VAL A 95 43.06 -12.97 19.12
C VAL A 95 43.64 -12.41 20.43
N GLU A 96 43.46 -13.12 21.54
CA GLU A 96 44.01 -12.73 22.84
C GLU A 96 45.55 -12.79 22.87
N GLU A 97 46.16 -13.82 22.30
CA GLU A 97 47.63 -13.92 22.20
C GLU A 97 48.20 -12.84 21.29
N ALA A 98 47.57 -12.58 20.14
CA ALA A 98 47.97 -11.51 19.25
C ALA A 98 47.88 -10.14 19.95
N MET A 99 46.79 -9.88 20.67
CA MET A 99 46.66 -8.65 21.46
C MET A 99 47.78 -8.48 22.48
N GLU A 100 48.19 -9.54 23.20
CA GLU A 100 49.30 -9.45 24.16
C GLU A 100 50.62 -9.09 23.46
N VAL A 101 50.86 -9.66 22.28
CA VAL A 101 52.06 -9.40 21.46
C VAL A 101 52.08 -7.97 20.96
N TYR A 102 51.02 -7.50 20.28
CA TYR A 102 50.95 -6.15 19.76
C TYR A 102 50.94 -5.10 20.87
N ALA A 103 50.28 -5.37 22.02
CA ALA A 103 50.29 -4.45 23.17
C ALA A 103 51.68 -4.27 23.79
N ALA A 104 52.59 -5.23 23.60
CA ALA A 104 53.94 -5.20 24.16
C ALA A 104 54.97 -4.52 23.26
N ASP A 105 54.62 -4.21 22.00
CA ASP A 105 55.54 -3.57 21.06
C ASP A 105 55.49 -2.04 21.21
N ASP A 106 56.67 -1.42 21.37
CA ASP A 106 56.77 0.03 21.55
C ASP A 106 56.16 0.83 20.37
N ARG A 107 56.09 0.25 19.16
CA ARG A 107 55.50 0.83 17.93
C ARG A 107 53.97 0.94 17.99
N VAL A 108 53.33 0.24 18.91
CA VAL A 108 51.87 0.18 19.07
C VAL A 108 51.44 1.09 20.21
N VAL A 109 50.45 1.93 19.93
CA VAL A 109 49.83 2.83 20.90
C VAL A 109 48.69 2.13 21.63
N ALA A 110 47.90 1.33 20.91
CA ALA A 110 46.80 0.55 21.45
C ALA A 110 46.46 -0.64 20.55
N VAL A 111 45.89 -1.69 21.14
CA VAL A 111 45.34 -2.84 20.42
C VAL A 111 43.99 -3.25 21.01
N SER A 112 43.08 -3.73 20.16
CA SER A 112 41.74 -4.20 20.52
C SER A 112 41.34 -5.35 19.61
N PRO A 113 40.45 -6.26 20.05
CA PRO A 113 39.73 -7.11 19.11
C PRO A 113 38.94 -6.25 18.11
N ASN A 114 38.71 -6.78 16.91
CA ASN A 114 37.74 -6.19 16.00
C ASN A 114 36.31 -6.53 16.45
N TYR A 115 35.80 -5.80 17.45
CA TYR A 115 34.49 -6.07 18.04
C TYR A 115 33.35 -5.91 17.03
N GLU A 116 32.42 -6.86 17.06
CA GLU A 116 31.17 -6.75 16.32
C GLU A 116 30.21 -5.81 17.07
N LEU A 117 29.67 -4.80 16.36
CA LEU A 117 28.71 -3.86 16.92
C LEU A 117 27.29 -4.22 16.47
N GLU A 118 26.36 -4.30 17.43
CA GLU A 118 24.92 -4.50 17.18
C GLU A 118 24.14 -3.18 17.37
N LEU A 119 23.04 -3.03 16.63
CA LEU A 119 22.09 -1.93 16.84
C LEU A 119 21.30 -2.13 18.15
N PHE A 120 21.15 -1.08 18.96
CA PHE A 120 20.27 -1.11 20.13
C PHE A 120 18.80 -1.23 19.69
N ASN A 121 18.15 -2.32 20.09
CA ASN A 121 16.75 -2.61 19.78
C ASN A 121 15.85 -2.08 20.91
N ASP A 122 15.78 -0.76 21.09
CA ASP A 122 14.76 -0.14 21.94
C ASP A 122 13.44 -0.17 21.17
N THR A 123 12.53 -1.08 21.52
CA THR A 123 11.15 -1.01 21.01
C THR A 123 10.55 0.33 21.47
N PRO A 124 10.16 1.24 20.58
CA PRO A 124 9.74 2.60 20.95
C PRO A 124 8.34 2.65 21.61
N VAL A 125 7.74 1.50 21.90
CA VAL A 125 6.41 1.33 22.50
C VAL A 125 6.56 0.75 23.91
N ASN A 126 6.12 1.47 24.93
CA ASN A 126 6.25 1.06 26.35
C ASN A 126 5.03 0.30 26.91
N ASP A 127 4.03 0.03 26.06
CA ASP A 127 2.74 -0.57 26.39
C ASP A 127 2.86 -2.04 26.80
N SER A 128 2.27 -2.39 27.95
CA SER A 128 2.51 -3.67 28.64
C SER A 128 2.14 -4.94 27.85
N TYR A 129 1.23 -4.82 26.87
CA TYR A 129 0.77 -5.91 26.02
C TYR A 129 1.16 -5.75 24.54
N PHE A 130 2.05 -4.81 24.19
CA PHE A 130 2.52 -4.64 22.81
C PHE A 130 3.06 -5.95 22.21
N GLY A 131 3.79 -6.74 23.00
CA GLY A 131 4.30 -8.06 22.58
C GLY A 131 3.23 -9.11 22.26
N ARG A 132 1.94 -8.87 22.59
CA ARG A 132 0.81 -9.73 22.20
C ARG A 132 0.21 -9.37 20.85
N GLN A 133 0.56 -8.20 20.29
CA GLN A 133 0.05 -7.71 19.01
C GLN A 133 0.97 -8.10 17.84
N ALA A 134 1.19 -9.41 17.65
CA ALA A 134 2.08 -9.91 16.60
C ALA A 134 1.69 -9.44 15.18
N TYR A 135 0.40 -9.16 14.95
CA TYR A 135 -0.12 -8.63 13.69
C TYR A 135 0.51 -7.29 13.30
N LEU A 136 0.88 -6.43 14.26
CA LEU A 136 1.53 -5.15 13.98
C LEU A 136 2.87 -5.34 13.26
N GLN A 137 3.63 -6.37 13.62
CA GLN A 137 4.88 -6.72 12.95
C GLN A 137 4.61 -7.35 11.57
N GLN A 138 3.58 -8.21 11.47
CA GLN A 138 3.21 -8.88 10.21
C GLN A 138 2.86 -7.86 9.11
N ILE A 139 2.17 -6.77 9.47
CA ILE A 139 1.78 -5.71 8.53
C ILE A 139 2.73 -4.51 8.53
N ARG A 140 3.90 -4.59 9.20
CA ARG A 140 4.94 -3.54 9.22
C ARG A 140 4.50 -2.19 9.80
N VAL A 141 3.68 -2.19 10.85
CA VAL A 141 3.22 -0.96 11.52
C VAL A 141 4.35 -0.18 12.20
N PRO A 142 5.28 -0.80 12.96
CA PRO A 142 6.31 -0.03 13.64
C PRO A 142 7.18 0.80 12.70
N GLN A 143 7.53 0.24 11.54
CA GLN A 143 8.25 0.96 10.49
C GLN A 143 7.40 2.11 9.92
N ALA A 144 6.09 1.90 9.74
CA ALA A 144 5.19 2.96 9.30
C ALA A 144 5.14 4.13 10.29
N TRP A 145 5.12 3.85 11.60
CA TRP A 145 5.15 4.89 12.63
C TRP A 145 6.43 5.73 12.60
N GLU A 146 7.59 5.11 12.40
CA GLU A 146 8.86 5.83 12.25
C GLU A 146 8.81 6.83 11.08
N ILE A 147 8.21 6.44 9.96
CA ILE A 147 8.08 7.29 8.78
C ILE A 147 7.12 8.44 9.03
N VAL A 148 5.95 8.16 9.62
CA VAL A 148 4.93 9.17 9.90
C VAL A 148 5.50 10.23 10.83
N ASN A 149 6.19 9.84 11.90
CA ASN A 149 6.75 10.77 12.89
C ASN A 149 7.91 11.62 12.39
N GLN A 150 8.50 11.27 11.25
CA GLN A 150 9.57 12.06 10.61
C GLN A 150 9.04 13.05 9.58
N LYS A 151 7.72 13.11 9.37
CA LYS A 151 7.07 13.93 8.35
C LYS A 151 6.04 14.86 8.97
N GLU A 152 5.68 15.91 8.24
CA GLU A 152 4.48 16.68 8.57
C GLU A 152 3.25 15.87 8.19
N HIS A 153 2.28 15.82 9.10
CA HIS A 153 1.05 15.07 8.95
C HIS A 153 -0.09 15.77 9.68
N SER A 154 -1.31 15.42 9.28
CA SER A 154 -2.55 15.99 9.81
C SER A 154 -3.38 14.94 10.53
N LYS A 155 -4.14 15.36 11.54
CA LYS A 155 -5.04 14.46 12.25
C LYS A 155 -6.23 14.08 11.35
N VAL A 156 -6.52 12.79 11.24
CA VAL A 156 -7.55 12.19 10.39
C VAL A 156 -8.69 11.66 11.25
N LYS A 157 -9.92 12.10 10.95
CA LYS A 157 -11.10 11.57 11.62
C LYS A 157 -11.49 10.21 11.06
N VAL A 158 -11.49 9.20 11.93
CA VAL A 158 -11.85 7.81 11.60
C VAL A 158 -13.15 7.47 12.33
N ALA A 159 -14.18 7.11 11.57
CA ALA A 159 -15.46 6.68 12.12
C ALA A 159 -15.53 5.16 12.22
N VAL A 160 -15.89 4.65 13.39
CA VAL A 160 -16.21 3.24 13.63
C VAL A 160 -17.72 3.11 13.80
N LEU A 161 -18.40 2.53 12.82
CA LEU A 161 -19.83 2.22 12.92
C LEU A 161 -19.95 0.78 13.39
N ASP A 162 -20.18 0.59 14.69
CA ASP A 162 -20.16 -0.72 15.35
C ASP A 162 -21.11 -0.71 16.56
N THR A 163 -20.84 -1.55 17.58
CA THR A 163 -21.61 -1.78 18.82
C THR A 163 -21.28 -0.77 19.94
N GLY A 164 -20.69 0.37 19.58
CA GLY A 164 -20.18 1.36 20.53
C GLY A 164 -18.73 1.09 20.94
N ALA A 165 -18.25 1.80 21.97
CA ALA A 165 -16.91 1.63 22.52
C ALA A 165 -16.90 1.91 24.03
N ASP A 166 -16.00 1.27 24.76
CA ASP A 166 -15.80 1.50 26.18
C ASP A 166 -15.12 2.86 26.40
N ILE A 167 -15.94 3.88 26.63
CA ILE A 167 -15.53 5.28 26.75
C ILE A 167 -14.63 5.57 27.96
N VAL A 168 -14.52 4.64 28.91
CA VAL A 168 -13.63 4.75 30.07
C VAL A 168 -12.42 3.82 30.00
N HIS A 169 -12.28 3.06 28.91
CA HIS A 169 -11.14 2.16 28.72
C HIS A 169 -9.81 2.94 28.77
N PRO A 170 -8.79 2.47 29.51
CA PRO A 170 -7.51 3.17 29.66
C PRO A 170 -6.88 3.61 28.33
N ASP A 171 -6.87 2.72 27.33
CA ASP A 171 -6.31 3.00 25.99
C ASP A 171 -7.25 3.72 25.02
N LEU A 172 -8.52 3.96 25.36
CA LEU A 172 -9.47 4.60 24.42
C LEU A 172 -9.96 5.98 24.88
N LYS A 173 -10.08 6.21 26.20
CA LYS A 173 -10.70 7.41 26.77
C LYS A 173 -10.05 8.74 26.31
N SER A 174 -8.77 8.72 25.92
CA SER A 174 -7.99 9.89 25.50
C SER A 174 -8.00 10.12 23.98
N VAL A 175 -8.28 9.08 23.20
CA VAL A 175 -8.26 9.10 21.73
C VAL A 175 -9.68 9.18 21.13
N LEU A 176 -10.70 8.84 21.93
CA LEU A 176 -12.10 8.95 21.55
C LEU A 176 -12.56 10.41 21.50
N ASP A 177 -13.06 10.82 20.34
CA ASP A 177 -13.82 12.05 20.14
C ASP A 177 -15.25 11.86 20.65
N LEU A 178 -15.43 11.97 21.96
CA LEU A 178 -16.74 11.81 22.61
C LEU A 178 -17.75 12.87 22.19
N ASP A 179 -17.28 14.09 21.87
CA ASP A 179 -18.15 15.20 21.46
C ASP A 179 -18.86 14.89 20.14
N ASN A 180 -18.20 14.17 19.23
CA ASN A 180 -18.80 13.73 17.98
C ASN A 180 -19.22 12.25 17.98
N SER A 181 -18.90 11.45 19.00
CA SER A 181 -19.37 10.07 19.09
C SER A 181 -20.86 9.99 19.42
N ARG A 182 -21.58 9.06 18.80
CA ARG A 182 -23.04 8.92 18.92
C ARG A 182 -23.47 7.47 19.04
N GLU A 183 -24.73 7.29 19.41
CA GLU A 183 -25.40 6.00 19.44
C GLU A 183 -26.86 6.10 19.03
N ILE A 184 -27.45 4.99 18.60
CA ILE A 184 -28.89 4.85 18.41
C ILE A 184 -29.58 4.60 19.76
N LEU A 185 -30.29 5.62 20.27
CA LEU A 185 -30.89 5.60 21.61
C LEU A 185 -32.11 4.68 21.73
N ASN A 186 -32.80 4.38 20.63
CA ASN A 186 -34.04 3.60 20.66
C ASN A 186 -34.41 3.03 19.28
N LEU A 187 -35.45 2.19 19.25
CA LEU A 187 -35.94 1.53 18.03
C LEU A 187 -36.48 2.47 16.95
N ASN A 188 -36.78 3.75 17.25
CA ASN A 188 -37.13 4.73 16.22
C ASN A 188 -35.88 5.29 15.48
N GLY A 189 -34.69 4.96 15.98
CA GLY A 189 -33.42 5.34 15.38
C GLY A 189 -32.99 6.78 15.70
N SER A 190 -33.44 7.37 16.80
CA SER A 190 -32.94 8.69 17.23
C SER A 190 -31.50 8.57 17.71
N MET A 191 -30.61 9.45 17.23
CA MET A 191 -29.23 9.47 17.67
C MET A 191 -29.03 10.37 18.90
N GLY A 192 -28.12 9.97 19.79
CA GLY A 192 -27.71 10.75 20.96
C GLY A 192 -26.23 10.54 21.30
N PRO A 193 -25.70 11.22 22.34
CA PRO A 193 -24.31 11.07 22.75
C PRO A 193 -24.00 9.64 23.17
N LEU A 194 -22.86 9.11 22.74
CA LEU A 194 -22.39 7.78 23.11
C LEU A 194 -22.25 7.66 24.64
N GLN A 195 -22.96 6.70 25.24
CA GLN A 195 -22.92 6.36 26.67
C GLN A 195 -21.98 5.19 26.98
N GLY A 196 -21.52 4.48 25.95
CA GLY A 196 -20.52 3.42 26.04
C GLY A 196 -20.99 2.06 25.51
N ASP A 197 -20.06 1.13 25.37
CA ASP A 197 -20.29 -0.16 24.73
C ASP A 197 -21.36 -1.02 25.46
N GLY A 198 -22.37 -1.44 24.69
CA GLY A 198 -23.48 -2.24 25.18
C GLY A 198 -24.55 -1.45 25.93
N TYR A 199 -24.52 -0.11 25.90
CA TYR A 199 -25.65 0.70 26.33
C TYR A 199 -26.75 0.66 25.26
N GLN A 200 -27.88 0.03 25.59
CA GLN A 200 -28.98 -0.21 24.65
C GLN A 200 -30.28 0.29 25.27
N ASN A 201 -30.91 1.27 24.63
CA ASN A 201 -32.22 1.78 25.01
C ASN A 201 -32.31 2.24 26.47
N GLY A 202 -31.24 2.82 27.03
CA GLY A 202 -31.21 3.28 28.42
C GLY A 202 -30.66 2.28 29.44
N VAL A 203 -30.24 1.08 29.01
CA VAL A 203 -29.77 0.00 29.90
C VAL A 203 -28.48 -0.60 29.37
N TYR A 204 -27.48 -0.79 30.23
CA TYR A 204 -26.29 -1.56 29.87
C TYR A 204 -26.61 -3.06 29.82
N SER A 205 -26.40 -3.66 28.66
CA SER A 205 -26.47 -5.11 28.47
C SER A 205 -25.08 -5.74 28.66
N SER A 206 -25.07 -7.07 28.86
CA SER A 206 -23.85 -7.87 28.77
C SER A 206 -23.37 -8.09 27.33
N GLY A 207 -24.19 -7.73 26.34
CA GLY A 207 -23.80 -7.71 24.93
C GLY A 207 -22.89 -6.53 24.61
N GLY A 208 -22.36 -6.52 23.39
CA GLY A 208 -21.35 -5.54 22.93
C GLY A 208 -19.92 -6.08 23.01
N GLY A 209 -18.95 -5.19 23.14
CA GLY A 209 -17.50 -5.46 23.23
C GLY A 209 -16.79 -5.51 21.88
N HIS A 210 -17.53 -5.75 20.79
CA HIS A 210 -16.97 -5.86 19.45
C HIS A 210 -16.40 -4.50 18.97
N GLY A 211 -17.16 -3.42 19.14
CA GLY A 211 -16.75 -2.08 18.72
C GLY A 211 -15.62 -1.53 19.58
N THR A 212 -15.57 -1.88 20.87
CA THR A 212 -14.39 -1.64 21.71
C THR A 212 -13.14 -2.31 21.15
N HIS A 213 -13.23 -3.58 20.72
CA HIS A 213 -12.09 -4.32 20.16
C HIS A 213 -11.61 -3.74 18.83
N VAL A 214 -12.54 -3.43 17.93
CA VAL A 214 -12.30 -2.74 16.65
C VAL A 214 -11.64 -1.38 16.87
N SER A 215 -12.13 -0.59 17.82
CA SER A 215 -11.59 0.73 18.17
C SER A 215 -10.14 0.66 18.65
N GLY A 216 -9.80 -0.34 19.47
CA GLY A 216 -8.43 -0.54 19.94
C GLY A 216 -7.45 -0.90 18.83
N ILE A 217 -7.87 -1.71 17.86
CA ILE A 217 -7.02 -2.06 16.71
C ILE A 217 -6.67 -0.79 15.91
N ILE A 218 -7.64 0.10 15.69
CA ILE A 218 -7.42 1.32 14.92
C ILE A 218 -6.54 2.29 15.69
N ALA A 219 -6.86 2.59 16.96
CA ALA A 219 -6.37 3.81 17.60
C ALA A 219 -6.12 3.70 19.11
N ALA A 220 -5.98 2.51 19.70
CA ALA A 220 -5.55 2.40 21.10
C ALA A 220 -4.33 3.29 21.38
N GLN A 221 -4.38 4.02 22.50
CA GLN A 221 -3.37 4.99 22.87
C GLN A 221 -2.02 4.30 23.07
N ALA A 222 -1.05 4.60 22.20
CA ALA A 222 0.32 4.16 22.38
C ALA A 222 1.06 4.98 23.44
N ASN A 223 2.08 4.37 24.03
CA ASN A 223 3.05 4.96 24.93
C ASN A 223 2.47 5.50 26.25
N ASN A 224 1.37 4.93 26.72
CA ASN A 224 0.75 5.29 27.99
C ASN A 224 1.24 4.42 29.18
N GLY A 225 2.12 3.44 28.93
CA GLY A 225 2.68 2.53 29.94
C GLY A 225 1.76 1.36 30.33
N GLU A 226 0.60 1.23 29.69
CA GLU A 226 -0.40 0.19 29.94
C GLU A 226 -0.81 -0.45 28.61
N GLY A 227 -1.57 -1.54 28.63
CA GLY A 227 -2.35 -1.90 27.45
C GLY A 227 -1.61 -2.18 26.13
N ILE A 228 -2.17 -1.67 25.03
CA ILE A 228 -1.79 -1.95 23.64
C ILE A 228 -1.64 -0.65 22.83
N ALA A 229 -1.03 -0.74 21.64
CA ALA A 229 -0.95 0.38 20.69
C ALA A 229 -1.82 0.13 19.44
N GLY A 230 -2.61 1.12 19.02
CA GLY A 230 -3.44 1.04 17.80
C GLY A 230 -2.62 1.28 16.54
N VAL A 231 -3.03 0.69 15.41
CA VAL A 231 -2.34 0.78 14.11
C VAL A 231 -2.10 2.23 13.69
N GLY A 232 -3.10 3.10 13.87
CA GLY A 232 -3.03 4.53 13.56
C GLY A 232 -2.52 5.41 14.71
N SER A 233 -1.85 4.84 15.73
CA SER A 233 -1.34 5.64 16.85
C SER A 233 -0.13 6.50 16.47
N ALA A 234 0.72 6.07 15.53
CA ALA A 234 1.97 6.74 15.20
C ALA A 234 2.86 7.01 16.43
N LEU A 235 2.83 6.15 17.46
CA LEU A 235 3.56 6.29 18.74
C LEU A 235 3.17 7.48 19.62
N ASP A 236 2.75 8.62 19.05
CA ASP A 236 2.43 9.86 19.76
C ASP A 236 0.92 10.19 19.77
N ASN A 237 0.11 9.34 19.13
CA ASN A 237 -1.35 9.43 19.02
C ASN A 237 -1.85 10.63 18.20
N SER A 238 -1.00 11.16 17.30
CA SER A 238 -1.29 12.37 16.51
C SER A 238 -2.10 12.14 15.24
N VAL A 239 -2.17 10.90 14.72
CA VAL A 239 -2.81 10.59 13.43
C VAL A 239 -4.32 10.45 13.52
N VAL A 240 -4.86 9.69 14.48
CA VAL A 240 -6.29 9.35 14.48
C VAL A 240 -7.09 10.20 15.47
N ASP A 241 -8.18 10.79 14.98
CA ASP A 241 -9.30 11.31 15.78
C ASP A 241 -10.45 10.30 15.72
N LEU A 242 -10.60 9.47 16.77
CA LEU A 242 -11.48 8.31 16.72
C LEU A 242 -12.91 8.69 17.09
N MET A 243 -13.82 8.62 16.13
CA MET A 243 -15.25 8.80 16.34
C MET A 243 -15.96 7.44 16.32
N VAL A 244 -16.79 7.17 17.32
CA VAL A 244 -17.57 5.93 17.38
C VAL A 244 -19.04 6.25 17.19
N VAL A 245 -19.70 5.49 16.32
CA VAL A 245 -21.13 5.57 16.05
C VAL A 245 -21.75 4.20 16.34
N ASP A 246 -22.39 4.06 17.50
CA ASP A 246 -23.10 2.82 17.83
C ASP A 246 -24.39 2.70 16.99
N VAL A 247 -24.38 1.78 16.03
CA VAL A 247 -25.53 1.49 15.17
C VAL A 247 -26.34 0.28 15.64
N PHE A 248 -26.03 -0.31 16.80
CA PHE A 248 -26.64 -1.52 17.34
C PHE A 248 -27.55 -1.22 18.55
N SER A 249 -28.81 -0.88 18.28
CA SER A 249 -29.82 -0.66 19.33
C SER A 249 -30.25 -1.93 20.10
N GLN A 250 -29.77 -3.10 19.70
CA GLN A 250 -30.08 -4.42 20.26
C GLN A 250 -28.85 -5.33 20.18
N ASP A 251 -28.76 -6.32 21.07
CA ASP A 251 -27.65 -7.27 21.11
C ASP A 251 -27.39 -7.92 19.74
N GLN A 252 -26.20 -7.63 19.20
CA GLN A 252 -25.68 -8.11 17.91
C GLN A 252 -26.63 -7.90 16.72
N LYS A 253 -27.58 -6.95 16.81
CA LYS A 253 -28.53 -6.64 15.74
C LYS A 253 -28.61 -5.16 15.45
N THR A 254 -28.41 -4.83 14.18
CA THR A 254 -28.63 -3.51 13.59
C THR A 254 -29.63 -3.59 12.43
N SER A 255 -29.99 -2.45 11.86
CA SER A 255 -30.81 -2.35 10.66
C SER A 255 -30.11 -1.47 9.62
N VAL A 256 -30.41 -1.69 8.33
CA VAL A 256 -29.87 -0.83 7.25
C VAL A 256 -30.18 0.65 7.50
N SER A 257 -31.35 0.96 8.08
CA SER A 257 -31.70 2.35 8.41
C SER A 257 -30.78 3.00 9.45
N TYR A 258 -30.27 2.22 10.42
CA TYR A 258 -29.33 2.71 11.43
C TYR A 258 -27.93 2.86 10.85
N VAL A 259 -27.51 1.92 9.99
CA VAL A 259 -26.26 2.04 9.24
C VAL A 259 -26.28 3.28 8.35
N LEU A 260 -27.35 3.51 7.57
CA LEU A 260 -27.50 4.71 6.74
C LEU A 260 -27.44 6.01 7.56
N LYS A 261 -28.11 6.05 8.73
CA LYS A 261 -28.04 7.20 9.65
C LYS A 261 -26.63 7.40 10.19
N GLY A 262 -25.94 6.34 10.56
CA GLY A 262 -24.56 6.40 11.03
C GLY A 262 -23.60 6.90 9.95
N LEU A 263 -23.77 6.44 8.71
CA LEU A 263 -22.98 6.85 7.55
C LEU A 263 -23.20 8.33 7.23
N GLU A 264 -24.46 8.77 7.20
CA GLU A 264 -24.83 10.18 7.04
C GLU A 264 -24.24 11.05 8.17
N TYR A 265 -24.32 10.58 9.42
CA TYR A 265 -23.73 11.29 10.54
C TYR A 265 -22.21 11.38 10.43
N ALA A 266 -21.53 10.29 10.10
CA ALA A 266 -20.08 10.25 9.94
C ALA A 266 -19.59 11.21 8.85
N ARG A 267 -20.31 11.27 7.73
CA ARG A 267 -20.09 12.27 6.66
C ARG A 267 -20.16 13.69 7.19
N ASN A 268 -21.26 14.03 7.86
CA ASN A 268 -21.51 15.38 8.38
C ASN A 268 -20.54 15.78 9.50
N ALA A 269 -20.00 14.80 10.23
CA ALA A 269 -18.97 15.01 11.25
C ALA A 269 -17.54 15.09 10.67
N GLY A 270 -17.38 14.95 9.34
CA GLY A 270 -16.10 15.11 8.64
C GLY A 270 -15.18 13.88 8.72
N ALA A 271 -15.74 12.67 8.82
CA ALA A 271 -14.94 11.46 8.76
C ALA A 271 -14.29 11.31 7.38
N LYS A 272 -12.96 11.09 7.35
CA LYS A 272 -12.22 10.77 6.11
C LYS A 272 -12.15 9.27 5.86
N VAL A 273 -12.15 8.47 6.93
CA VAL A 273 -12.16 7.01 6.88
C VAL A 273 -13.32 6.48 7.72
N ILE A 274 -14.05 5.51 7.19
CA ILE A 274 -15.14 4.80 7.87
C ILE A 274 -14.81 3.32 7.90
N ASN A 275 -14.77 2.71 9.08
CA ASN A 275 -14.65 1.26 9.25
C ASN A 275 -16.03 0.63 9.49
N LEU A 276 -16.34 -0.38 8.67
CA LEU A 276 -17.53 -1.21 8.75
C LEU A 276 -17.13 -2.67 8.99
N SER A 277 -16.92 -3.03 10.25
CA SER A 277 -16.72 -4.43 10.68
C SER A 277 -18.04 -5.20 10.81
N LEU A 278 -18.95 -4.97 9.85
CA LEU A 278 -20.30 -5.53 9.79
C LEU A 278 -20.71 -5.76 8.34
N GLY A 279 -21.67 -6.65 8.13
CA GLY A 279 -22.20 -6.92 6.80
C GLY A 279 -23.28 -8.00 6.82
N MET A 280 -23.82 -8.29 5.64
CA MET A 280 -24.81 -9.35 5.44
C MET A 280 -24.66 -9.98 4.05
N ARG A 281 -25.18 -11.18 3.85
CA ARG A 281 -25.15 -11.82 2.54
C ARG A 281 -26.16 -11.18 1.60
N LYS A 282 -25.77 -10.99 0.34
CA LYS A 282 -26.66 -10.51 -0.72
C LYS A 282 -27.90 -11.40 -0.89
N SER A 283 -27.78 -12.69 -0.62
CA SER A 283 -28.90 -13.63 -0.65
C SER A 283 -29.95 -13.40 0.44
N GLU A 284 -29.61 -12.73 1.55
CA GLU A 284 -30.51 -12.46 2.67
C GLU A 284 -31.44 -11.25 2.40
N ILE A 285 -31.06 -10.36 1.49
CA ILE A 285 -31.79 -9.14 1.12
C ILE A 285 -32.31 -9.10 -0.33
N GLY A 286 -31.76 -9.95 -1.21
CA GLY A 286 -32.14 -10.00 -2.62
C GLY A 286 -31.72 -8.76 -3.41
N LEU A 287 -32.62 -8.26 -4.27
CA LEU A 287 -32.34 -7.14 -5.20
C LEU A 287 -32.43 -5.74 -4.55
N TYR A 288 -32.76 -5.63 -3.26
CA TYR A 288 -33.19 -4.37 -2.63
C TYR A 288 -32.12 -3.70 -1.74
N ASP A 289 -30.93 -3.43 -2.28
CA ASP A 289 -29.84 -2.73 -1.57
C ASP A 289 -29.36 -1.44 -2.23
N ASP A 290 -30.04 -1.00 -3.28
CA ASP A 290 -29.70 0.20 -4.06
C ASP A 290 -29.50 1.45 -3.18
N LEU A 291 -30.25 1.58 -2.08
CA LEU A 291 -30.08 2.69 -1.13
C LEU A 291 -28.74 2.65 -0.38
N LEU A 292 -28.30 1.46 0.07
CA LEU A 292 -27.02 1.31 0.76
C LEU A 292 -25.86 1.48 -0.23
N SER A 293 -25.98 0.90 -1.42
CA SER A 293 -24.99 1.07 -2.49
C SER A 293 -24.83 2.54 -2.91
N ARG A 294 -25.93 3.27 -3.10
CA ARG A 294 -25.90 4.71 -3.43
C ARG A 294 -25.30 5.55 -2.31
N MET A 295 -25.60 5.23 -1.05
CA MET A 295 -24.99 5.90 0.10
C MET A 295 -23.48 5.70 0.11
N CYS A 296 -22.99 4.46 -0.03
CA CYS A 296 -21.55 4.19 -0.08
C CYS A 296 -20.87 4.87 -1.27
N ARG A 297 -21.50 4.87 -2.45
CA ARG A 297 -20.99 5.58 -3.64
C ARG A 297 -20.91 7.09 -3.41
N SER A 298 -21.95 7.71 -2.85
CA SER A 298 -21.96 9.15 -2.56
C SER A 298 -20.83 9.55 -1.60
N LEU A 299 -20.55 8.73 -0.58
CA LEU A 299 -19.43 8.96 0.33
C LEU A 299 -18.09 8.84 -0.38
N ALA A 300 -17.93 7.83 -1.23
CA ALA A 300 -16.70 7.62 -1.99
C ALA A 300 -16.45 8.76 -2.99
N ASP A 301 -17.49 9.26 -3.66
CA ASP A 301 -17.44 10.42 -4.57
C ASP A 301 -17.01 11.71 -3.84
N GLU A 302 -17.32 11.82 -2.54
CA GLU A 302 -16.87 12.89 -1.65
C GLU A 302 -15.46 12.64 -1.07
N GLY A 303 -14.78 11.56 -1.48
CA GLY A 303 -13.43 11.22 -1.04
C GLY A 303 -13.35 10.56 0.33
N ILE A 304 -14.48 10.05 0.86
CA ILE A 304 -14.54 9.33 2.13
C ILE A 304 -14.27 7.84 1.86
N ILE A 305 -13.24 7.31 2.51
CA ILE A 305 -12.78 5.93 2.34
C ILE A 305 -13.59 5.02 3.24
N ILE A 306 -14.22 3.98 2.67
CA ILE A 306 -15.01 3.01 3.42
C ILE A 306 -14.27 1.67 3.41
N ILE A 307 -13.81 1.23 4.57
CA ILE A 307 -13.15 -0.07 4.77
C ILE A 307 -14.16 -1.06 5.35
N CYS A 308 -14.34 -2.20 4.71
CA CYS A 308 -15.34 -3.20 5.06
C CYS A 308 -14.70 -4.56 5.35
N ALA A 309 -15.24 -5.26 6.34
CA ALA A 309 -14.94 -6.66 6.57
C ALA A 309 -15.53 -7.54 5.45
N ALA A 310 -14.71 -8.41 4.84
CA ALA A 310 -15.13 -9.24 3.69
C ALA A 310 -16.30 -10.19 3.97
N GLY A 311 -16.60 -10.49 5.24
CA GLY A 311 -17.64 -11.41 5.68
C GLY A 311 -17.08 -12.73 6.24
N ASN A 312 -17.80 -13.34 7.18
CA ASN A 312 -17.34 -14.52 7.94
C ASN A 312 -18.11 -15.81 7.58
N TYR A 313 -18.51 -15.97 6.32
CA TYR A 313 -19.32 -17.11 5.85
C TYR A 313 -18.51 -18.21 5.14
N GLY A 314 -17.22 -17.97 4.88
CA GLY A 314 -16.35 -18.90 4.15
C GLY A 314 -16.71 -19.07 2.68
N THR A 315 -17.45 -18.13 2.09
CA THR A 315 -17.96 -18.23 0.71
C THR A 315 -17.19 -17.34 -0.27
N GLY A 316 -16.99 -17.86 -1.49
CA GLY A 316 -16.48 -17.10 -2.64
C GLY A 316 -17.59 -16.26 -3.28
N ASP A 317 -17.25 -15.07 -3.80
CA ASP A 317 -18.19 -14.19 -4.52
C ASP A 317 -18.49 -14.65 -5.96
N ASN A 318 -17.60 -15.44 -6.57
CA ASN A 318 -17.68 -15.89 -7.96
C ASN A 318 -17.91 -14.75 -8.98
N GLY A 319 -17.30 -13.59 -8.76
CA GLY A 319 -17.41 -12.43 -9.66
C GLY A 319 -18.73 -11.68 -9.56
N SER A 320 -19.47 -11.85 -8.46
CA SER A 320 -20.75 -11.17 -8.22
C SER A 320 -20.90 -10.79 -6.76
N ILE A 321 -21.57 -9.66 -6.49
CA ILE A 321 -21.81 -9.15 -5.13
C ILE A 321 -22.40 -10.26 -4.24
N ASN A 322 -21.67 -10.64 -3.19
CA ASN A 322 -22.03 -11.73 -2.28
C ASN A 322 -22.20 -11.25 -0.83
N VAL A 323 -21.38 -10.29 -0.38
CA VAL A 323 -21.44 -9.66 0.94
C VAL A 323 -21.58 -8.15 0.78
N ILE A 324 -22.56 -7.55 1.43
CA ILE A 324 -22.78 -6.10 1.39
C ILE A 324 -22.56 -5.48 2.79
N PRO A 325 -22.03 -4.25 2.87
CA PRO A 325 -21.59 -3.41 1.76
C PRO A 325 -20.21 -3.77 1.18
N SER A 326 -19.53 -4.79 1.73
CA SER A 326 -18.13 -5.10 1.40
C SER A 326 -17.81 -5.31 -0.08
N ASP A 327 -18.73 -5.82 -0.88
CA ASP A 327 -18.49 -6.12 -2.31
C ASP A 327 -18.92 -4.97 -3.23
N TYR A 328 -19.26 -3.80 -2.67
CA TYR A 328 -19.48 -2.62 -3.49
C TYR A 328 -18.13 -2.06 -3.96
N ASP A 329 -18.08 -1.73 -5.25
CA ASP A 329 -16.97 -1.02 -5.89
C ASP A 329 -16.57 0.27 -5.14
N SER A 330 -17.53 0.95 -4.50
CA SER A 330 -17.27 2.14 -3.68
C SER A 330 -16.64 1.85 -2.31
N THR A 331 -16.27 0.62 -1.99
CA THR A 331 -15.72 0.21 -0.68
C THR A 331 -14.46 -0.64 -0.84
N ILE A 332 -13.60 -0.65 0.17
CA ILE A 332 -12.40 -1.48 0.22
C ILE A 332 -12.68 -2.69 1.10
N SER A 333 -12.61 -3.87 0.51
CA SER A 333 -13.04 -5.15 1.06
C SER A 333 -11.86 -5.95 1.60
N VAL A 334 -11.86 -6.25 2.90
CA VAL A 334 -10.70 -6.81 3.61
C VAL A 334 -10.91 -8.27 4.01
N ILE A 335 -10.11 -9.16 3.42
CA ILE A 335 -10.03 -10.59 3.74
C ILE A 335 -9.26 -10.78 5.06
N ALA A 336 -9.71 -11.74 5.88
CA ALA A 336 -8.95 -12.18 7.04
C ALA A 336 -8.00 -13.32 6.66
N VAL A 337 -6.73 -13.19 7.04
CA VAL A 337 -5.74 -14.27 7.02
C VAL A 337 -5.42 -14.77 8.43
N ASP A 338 -4.97 -16.02 8.52
CA ASP A 338 -4.52 -16.63 9.75
C ASP A 338 -3.02 -16.38 10.02
N ASN A 339 -2.53 -16.89 11.14
CA ASN A 339 -1.13 -16.74 11.56
C ASN A 339 -0.11 -17.40 10.61
N ASN A 340 -0.55 -18.24 9.67
CA ASN A 340 0.28 -18.84 8.62
C ASN A 340 0.17 -18.08 7.29
N MET A 341 -0.41 -16.88 7.29
CA MET A 341 -0.66 -16.06 6.11
C MET A 341 -1.54 -16.77 5.08
N GLN A 342 -2.41 -17.68 5.53
CA GLN A 342 -3.41 -18.32 4.68
C GLN A 342 -4.76 -17.66 4.92
N LYS A 343 -5.61 -17.61 3.89
CA LYS A 343 -6.99 -17.14 4.06
C LYS A 343 -7.67 -17.89 5.21
N ALA A 344 -8.19 -17.16 6.20
CA ALA A 344 -8.93 -17.76 7.30
C ALA A 344 -10.13 -18.56 6.75
N SER A 345 -10.43 -19.70 7.38
CA SER A 345 -11.47 -20.62 6.89
C SER A 345 -12.85 -19.97 6.83
N SER A 346 -13.17 -19.11 7.80
CA SER A 346 -14.41 -18.32 7.84
C SER A 346 -14.41 -17.11 6.90
N SER A 347 -13.25 -16.62 6.43
CA SER A 347 -13.21 -15.44 5.57
C SER A 347 -13.85 -15.72 4.22
N CYS A 348 -14.80 -14.88 3.84
CA CYS A 348 -15.25 -14.74 2.47
C CYS A 348 -14.10 -14.22 1.59
N TYR A 349 -14.20 -14.53 0.30
CA TYR A 349 -13.13 -14.32 -0.68
C TYR A 349 -13.71 -14.16 -2.08
N GLY A 350 -12.87 -13.90 -3.08
CA GLY A 350 -13.28 -13.74 -4.47
C GLY A 350 -12.71 -12.49 -5.13
N SER A 351 -13.14 -12.22 -6.36
CA SER A 351 -12.57 -11.16 -7.19
C SER A 351 -13.03 -9.75 -6.81
N LEU A 352 -14.04 -9.62 -5.94
CA LEU A 352 -14.51 -8.33 -5.41
C LEU A 352 -13.84 -7.99 -4.07
N LYS A 353 -12.82 -8.76 -3.68
CA LYS A 353 -12.02 -8.48 -2.48
C LYS A 353 -10.72 -7.80 -2.87
N ASP A 354 -10.34 -6.78 -2.11
CA ASP A 354 -9.20 -5.94 -2.49
C ASP A 354 -7.88 -6.42 -1.91
N ILE A 355 -7.88 -6.70 -0.60
CA ILE A 355 -6.66 -6.89 0.18
C ILE A 355 -6.93 -7.78 1.39
N SER A 356 -5.86 -8.30 2.00
CA SER A 356 -5.91 -9.07 3.23
C SER A 356 -5.29 -8.33 4.41
N ALA A 357 -5.74 -8.67 5.62
CA ALA A 357 -5.05 -8.37 6.88
C ALA A 357 -5.22 -9.54 7.87
N PRO A 358 -4.34 -9.66 8.87
CA PRO A 358 -4.50 -10.63 9.96
C PRO A 358 -5.92 -10.56 10.55
N GLY A 359 -6.53 -11.72 10.79
CA GLY A 359 -7.88 -11.79 11.34
C GLY A 359 -8.08 -12.96 12.29
N VAL A 360 -7.02 -13.63 12.73
CA VAL A 360 -7.09 -14.77 13.66
C VAL A 360 -6.15 -14.50 14.83
N ASN A 361 -6.65 -14.65 16.05
CA ASN A 361 -5.98 -14.36 17.31
C ASN A 361 -5.49 -12.91 17.40
N ILE A 362 -6.37 -11.97 17.06
CA ILE A 362 -6.05 -10.53 17.10
C ILE A 362 -6.30 -10.01 18.51
N TRP A 363 -5.21 -9.63 19.20
CA TRP A 363 -5.22 -9.11 20.56
C TRP A 363 -5.57 -7.61 20.55
N SER A 364 -6.66 -7.23 21.23
CA SER A 364 -7.09 -5.83 21.35
C SER A 364 -7.86 -5.57 22.66
N THR A 365 -8.35 -4.34 22.81
CA THR A 365 -9.18 -3.86 23.93
C THR A 365 -10.52 -4.58 24.02
N LEU A 366 -11.04 -4.73 25.23
CA LEU A 366 -12.33 -5.31 25.56
C LEU A 366 -13.02 -4.47 26.61
N LYS A 367 -14.35 -4.57 26.69
CA LYS A 367 -15.17 -3.87 27.68
C LYS A 367 -14.67 -4.11 29.11
N GLY A 368 -14.79 -3.08 29.94
CA GLY A 368 -14.37 -3.10 31.34
C GLY A 368 -12.88 -2.86 31.53
N GLY A 369 -12.22 -2.21 30.57
CA GLY A 369 -10.77 -1.95 30.63
C GLY A 369 -9.90 -3.21 30.48
N SER A 370 -10.41 -4.26 29.81
CA SER A 370 -9.73 -5.55 29.68
C SER A 370 -9.18 -5.75 28.26
N TYR A 371 -8.49 -6.86 28.01
CA TYR A 371 -7.86 -7.16 26.72
C TYR A 371 -8.03 -8.63 26.36
N GLY A 372 -8.08 -8.94 25.06
CA GLY A 372 -8.16 -10.33 24.61
C GLY A 372 -8.18 -10.52 23.11
N ASN A 373 -8.25 -11.80 22.71
CA ASN A 373 -8.25 -12.22 21.31
C ASN A 373 -9.66 -12.28 20.72
N MET A 374 -9.82 -11.77 19.50
CA MET A 374 -10.97 -12.06 18.65
C MET A 374 -10.52 -12.57 17.27
N ASN A 375 -11.46 -13.17 16.53
CA ASN A 375 -11.24 -13.72 15.20
C ASN A 375 -12.31 -13.19 14.24
N GLY A 376 -11.93 -12.88 13.02
CA GLY A 376 -12.81 -12.57 11.91
C GLY A 376 -12.28 -11.46 11.01
N THR A 377 -12.93 -11.31 9.86
CA THR A 377 -12.75 -10.16 8.96
C THR A 377 -13.01 -8.82 9.67
N SER A 378 -13.80 -8.83 10.75
CA SER A 378 -14.03 -7.70 11.64
C SER A 378 -12.79 -7.19 12.37
N MET A 379 -11.75 -8.02 12.53
CA MET A 379 -10.47 -7.63 13.12
C MET A 379 -9.45 -7.26 12.03
N ALA A 380 -9.57 -7.83 10.82
CA ALA A 380 -8.73 -7.48 9.69
C ALA A 380 -9.03 -6.08 9.12
N ALA A 381 -10.31 -5.74 8.95
CA ALA A 381 -10.76 -4.43 8.45
C ALA A 381 -10.19 -3.21 9.23
N PRO A 382 -10.24 -3.17 10.58
CA PRO A 382 -9.70 -2.04 11.33
C PRO A 382 -8.18 -1.86 11.20
N GLU A 383 -7.43 -2.93 10.92
CA GLU A 383 -6.00 -2.80 10.64
C GLU A 383 -5.78 -1.98 9.36
N VAL A 384 -6.52 -2.28 8.29
CA VAL A 384 -6.47 -1.52 7.03
C VAL A 384 -7.01 -0.09 7.21
N ALA A 385 -8.04 0.10 8.05
CA ALA A 385 -8.55 1.44 8.37
C ALA A 385 -7.49 2.31 9.08
N GLY A 386 -6.71 1.73 10.01
CA GLY A 386 -5.59 2.42 10.64
C GLY A 386 -4.48 2.79 9.65
N VAL A 387 -4.15 1.90 8.70
CA VAL A 387 -3.19 2.19 7.63
C VAL A 387 -3.70 3.30 6.69
N ALA A 388 -4.96 3.23 6.27
CA ALA A 388 -5.58 4.25 5.43
C ALA A 388 -5.61 5.62 6.12
N ALA A 389 -5.82 5.66 7.44
CA ALA A 389 -5.74 6.89 8.22
C ALA A 389 -4.31 7.47 8.23
N MET A 390 -3.27 6.64 8.43
CA MET A 390 -1.88 7.12 8.31
C MET A 390 -1.57 7.63 6.92
N MET A 391 -2.02 6.95 5.86
CA MET A 391 -1.87 7.42 4.47
C MET A 391 -2.51 8.80 4.27
N CYS A 392 -3.76 8.98 4.71
CA CYS A 392 -4.47 10.25 4.59
C CYS A 392 -3.89 11.35 5.48
N SER A 393 -3.23 11.00 6.60
CA SER A 393 -2.58 11.98 7.47
C SER A 393 -1.41 12.66 6.77
N LEU A 394 -0.66 11.87 5.99
CA LEU A 394 0.50 12.30 5.22
C LEU A 394 0.10 12.97 3.90
N ASN A 395 -1.02 12.54 3.31
CA ASN A 395 -1.58 13.15 2.12
C ASN A 395 -3.13 13.21 2.20
N PRO A 396 -3.70 14.34 2.67
CA PRO A 396 -5.15 14.49 2.84
C PRO A 396 -5.96 14.46 1.55
N GLU A 397 -5.31 14.76 0.41
CA GLU A 397 -5.95 14.87 -0.91
C GLU A 397 -6.14 13.52 -1.62
N LEU A 398 -5.64 12.42 -1.02
CA LEU A 398 -5.82 11.09 -1.60
C LEU A 398 -7.32 10.79 -1.81
N SER A 399 -7.66 10.44 -3.04
CA SER A 399 -8.97 9.91 -3.42
C SER A 399 -9.11 8.45 -2.97
N VAL A 400 -10.35 7.94 -2.98
CA VAL A 400 -10.64 6.54 -2.62
C VAL A 400 -9.87 5.56 -3.50
N GLU A 401 -9.84 5.80 -4.81
CA GLU A 401 -9.15 4.92 -5.76
C GLU A 401 -7.63 4.97 -5.63
N GLU A 402 -7.06 6.12 -5.26
CA GLU A 402 -5.62 6.22 -4.97
C GLU A 402 -5.26 5.48 -3.69
N VAL A 403 -6.09 5.57 -2.64
CA VAL A 403 -5.90 4.78 -1.42
C VAL A 403 -6.01 3.29 -1.72
N ARG A 404 -7.05 2.85 -2.45
CA ARG A 404 -7.22 1.44 -2.88
C ARG A 404 -6.00 0.96 -3.66
N THR A 405 -5.58 1.73 -4.65
CA THR A 405 -4.43 1.39 -5.51
C THR A 405 -3.15 1.30 -4.69
N ILE A 406 -2.85 2.28 -3.84
CA ILE A 406 -1.64 2.26 -3.00
C ILE A 406 -1.66 1.04 -2.09
N LEU A 407 -2.77 0.74 -1.43
CA LEU A 407 -2.90 -0.46 -0.59
C LEU A 407 -2.61 -1.73 -1.39
N GLN A 408 -3.21 -1.88 -2.58
CA GLN A 408 -3.02 -3.07 -3.42
C GLN A 408 -1.59 -3.22 -3.95
N VAL A 409 -0.98 -2.17 -4.52
CA VAL A 409 0.36 -2.27 -5.12
C VAL A 409 1.49 -2.36 -4.09
N THR A 410 1.23 -1.97 -2.85
CA THR A 410 2.21 -2.02 -1.76
C THR A 410 2.06 -3.24 -0.86
N ALA A 411 0.95 -3.98 -0.99
CA ALA A 411 0.69 -5.20 -0.24
C ALA A 411 1.87 -6.17 -0.33
N THR A 412 2.08 -6.92 0.75
CA THR A 412 3.00 -8.05 0.73
C THR A 412 2.27 -9.23 0.12
N ASP A 413 2.66 -9.58 -1.10
CA ASP A 413 2.14 -10.73 -1.84
C ASP A 413 2.27 -12.03 -1.04
N ILE A 414 1.17 -12.76 -0.92
CA ILE A 414 1.05 -14.03 -0.19
C ILE A 414 0.08 -14.94 -0.93
N GLY A 415 0.33 -16.25 -0.91
CA GLY A 415 -0.46 -17.21 -1.69
C GLY A 415 0.08 -17.34 -3.10
N THR A 416 -0.77 -17.11 -4.11
CA THR A 416 -0.36 -17.21 -5.51
C THR A 416 0.24 -15.87 -5.96
N PRO A 417 1.42 -15.85 -6.62
CA PRO A 417 2.06 -14.58 -6.97
C PRO A 417 1.14 -13.62 -7.75
N GLY A 418 1.07 -12.38 -7.30
CA GLY A 418 0.16 -11.35 -7.81
C GLY A 418 -1.21 -11.37 -7.13
N TYR A 419 -2.18 -10.71 -7.74
CA TYR A 419 -3.55 -10.75 -7.22
C TYR A 419 -4.13 -12.18 -7.31
N ASP A 420 -4.65 -12.68 -6.21
CA ASP A 420 -5.40 -13.94 -6.18
C ASP A 420 -6.72 -13.81 -5.43
N ILE A 421 -7.70 -14.64 -5.80
CA ILE A 421 -9.06 -14.53 -5.25
C ILE A 421 -9.16 -14.91 -3.76
N TYR A 422 -8.14 -15.52 -3.16
CA TYR A 422 -8.14 -15.98 -1.76
C TYR A 422 -7.50 -14.98 -0.82
N THR A 423 -6.56 -14.16 -1.30
CA THR A 423 -5.81 -13.19 -0.48
C THR A 423 -5.88 -11.76 -1.04
N GLY A 424 -6.56 -11.53 -2.16
CA GLY A 424 -6.62 -10.23 -2.83
C GLY A 424 -5.27 -9.87 -3.41
N ALA A 425 -4.85 -8.61 -3.24
CA ALA A 425 -3.50 -8.17 -3.60
C ALA A 425 -2.39 -8.67 -2.63
N GLY A 426 -2.76 -9.41 -1.58
CA GLY A 426 -1.87 -9.83 -0.50
C GLY A 426 -2.17 -9.13 0.82
N ILE A 427 -1.29 -9.28 1.81
CA ILE A 427 -1.48 -8.69 3.14
C ILE A 427 -1.07 -7.22 3.14
N VAL A 428 -1.84 -6.36 3.80
CA VAL A 428 -1.53 -4.93 3.93
C VAL A 428 -0.12 -4.72 4.49
N ASN A 429 0.64 -3.80 3.87
CA ASN A 429 1.98 -3.43 4.31
C ASN A 429 1.98 -1.94 4.66
N ALA A 430 1.83 -1.63 5.95
CA ALA A 430 1.72 -0.28 6.46
C ALA A 430 2.91 0.59 6.06
N GLN A 431 4.14 0.08 6.20
CA GLN A 431 5.37 0.79 5.84
C GLN A 431 5.33 1.27 4.38
N LYS A 432 5.21 0.32 3.45
CA LYS A 432 5.24 0.65 2.01
C LYS A 432 4.05 1.54 1.62
N ALA A 433 2.89 1.33 2.23
CA ALA A 433 1.70 2.14 1.97
C ALA A 433 1.92 3.60 2.39
N VAL A 434 2.46 3.86 3.59
CA VAL A 434 2.70 5.24 4.05
C VAL A 434 3.89 5.91 3.35
N GLU A 435 4.95 5.17 3.01
CA GLU A 435 6.05 5.67 2.16
C GLU A 435 5.52 6.11 0.80
N ARG A 436 4.67 5.27 0.20
CA ARG A 436 4.05 5.57 -1.09
C ARG A 436 3.13 6.77 -0.96
N ALA A 437 2.25 6.82 0.03
CA ALA A 437 1.33 7.94 0.26
C ALA A 437 2.05 9.27 0.51
N ALA A 438 3.12 9.28 1.31
CA ALA A 438 3.90 10.50 1.59
C ALA A 438 4.69 11.02 0.37
N SER A 439 5.07 10.13 -0.54
CA SER A 439 5.72 10.50 -1.82
C SER A 439 4.70 10.64 -2.95
N PHE A 440 3.44 10.34 -2.68
CA PHE A 440 2.34 10.52 -3.60
C PHE A 440 2.00 11.99 -3.58
N TYR A 441 2.46 12.74 -4.58
CA TYR A 441 2.01 14.11 -4.78
C TYR A 441 0.62 14.03 -5.40
N GLY A 442 -0.41 14.05 -4.54
CA GLY A 442 -1.83 14.07 -4.88
C GLY A 442 -2.29 15.34 -5.60
N GLY A 443 -1.55 15.82 -6.57
CA GLY A 443 -2.24 16.33 -7.75
C GLY A 443 -2.74 15.11 -8.51
N GLU A 444 -3.64 15.32 -9.47
CA GLU A 444 -3.32 14.75 -10.77
C GLU A 444 -1.80 14.90 -10.91
N GLU A 445 -1.04 13.80 -11.02
CA GLU A 445 0.20 13.95 -11.76
C GLU A 445 -0.29 14.65 -13.02
N GLU A 446 0.03 15.94 -13.13
CA GLU A 446 -0.06 16.64 -14.38
C GLU A 446 0.93 15.84 -15.17
N VAL A 447 0.43 14.76 -15.77
CA VAL A 447 1.09 14.07 -16.84
C VAL A 447 1.12 15.17 -17.84
N THR A 448 2.23 15.88 -17.78
CA THR A 448 2.70 16.71 -18.83
C THR A 448 2.97 15.66 -19.88
N LEU A 449 1.90 15.39 -20.64
CA LEU A 449 2.01 14.59 -21.84
C LEU A 449 3.20 15.21 -22.56
N PRO A 450 4.21 14.43 -22.94
CA PRO A 450 5.36 15.00 -23.63
C PRO A 450 4.94 15.62 -24.98
N TYR A 451 3.69 15.38 -25.38
CA TYR A 451 3.01 15.80 -26.59
C TYR A 451 2.63 17.28 -26.58
N ASN A 452 3.32 18.06 -27.40
CA ASN A 452 3.06 19.50 -27.57
C ASN A 452 1.76 19.79 -28.35
N ASP A 453 1.16 18.77 -28.97
CA ASP A 453 -0.04 18.84 -29.80
C ASP A 453 -1.34 18.43 -29.06
N ILE A 454 -1.27 18.24 -27.74
CA ILE A 454 -2.44 17.99 -26.89
C ILE A 454 -2.65 19.15 -25.93
N LYS A 455 -3.90 19.61 -25.78
CA LYS A 455 -4.33 20.64 -24.85
C LYS A 455 -5.29 20.07 -23.82
N LYS A 456 -5.26 20.60 -22.59
CA LYS A 456 -6.15 20.17 -21.49
C LYS A 456 -7.64 20.21 -21.82
N ASN A 457 -8.06 21.09 -22.72
CA ASN A 457 -9.46 21.23 -23.12
C ASN A 457 -9.83 20.40 -24.37
N ASP A 458 -8.90 19.58 -24.88
CA ASP A 458 -9.22 18.64 -25.94
C ASP A 458 -10.16 17.55 -25.39
N TRP A 459 -11.20 17.21 -26.14
CA TRP A 459 -12.23 16.24 -25.71
C TRP A 459 -11.69 14.84 -25.41
N PHE A 460 -10.48 14.54 -25.89
CA PHE A 460 -9.77 13.27 -25.70
C PHE A 460 -8.59 13.39 -24.72
N TYR A 461 -8.40 14.54 -24.06
CA TYR A 461 -7.26 14.78 -23.16
C TYR A 461 -7.12 13.68 -22.11
N ASP A 462 -8.19 13.37 -21.38
CA ASP A 462 -8.21 12.34 -20.34
C ASP A 462 -7.87 10.95 -20.90
N ALA A 463 -8.34 10.65 -22.10
CA ALA A 463 -8.01 9.41 -22.79
C ALA A 463 -6.53 9.35 -23.16
N ALA A 464 -5.94 10.44 -23.65
CA ALA A 464 -4.51 10.49 -23.94
C ALA A 464 -3.65 10.35 -22.68
N VAL A 465 -4.03 11.02 -21.58
CA VAL A 465 -3.38 10.87 -20.26
C VAL A 465 -3.46 9.43 -19.78
N TYR A 466 -4.66 8.84 -19.78
CA TYR A 466 -4.88 7.46 -19.34
C TYR A 466 -4.03 6.46 -20.12
N MET A 467 -4.05 6.56 -21.44
CA MET A 467 -3.34 5.63 -22.32
C MET A 467 -1.82 5.78 -22.23
N TYR A 468 -1.32 7.00 -21.95
CA TYR A 468 0.09 7.27 -21.71
C TYR A 468 0.56 6.74 -20.34
N LYS A 469 -0.17 7.05 -19.25
CA LYS A 469 0.13 6.58 -17.89
C LYS A 469 0.27 5.06 -17.84
N ASN A 470 -0.66 4.37 -18.48
CA ASN A 470 -0.71 2.91 -18.49
C ASN A 470 0.22 2.29 -19.55
N LYS A 471 1.02 3.09 -20.26
CA LYS A 471 1.98 2.63 -21.31
C LYS A 471 1.32 1.83 -22.44
N ILE A 472 0.03 2.08 -22.70
CA ILE A 472 -0.77 1.35 -23.68
C ILE A 472 -0.60 1.98 -25.08
N MET A 473 -0.75 3.30 -25.17
CA MET A 473 -0.59 4.05 -26.42
C MET A 473 0.42 5.18 -26.25
N THR A 474 1.46 5.16 -27.09
CA THR A 474 2.51 6.18 -27.15
C THR A 474 2.30 7.12 -28.34
N GLY A 475 2.94 8.28 -28.34
CA GLY A 475 2.95 9.24 -29.44
C GLY A 475 3.60 8.68 -30.70
N LEU A 476 3.40 9.38 -31.81
CA LEU A 476 4.09 9.10 -33.08
C LEU A 476 5.56 9.53 -33.01
N GLU A 477 5.82 10.59 -32.23
CA GLU A 477 7.15 11.07 -31.87
C GLU A 477 7.22 11.27 -30.35
N PRO A 478 8.41 11.43 -29.76
CA PRO A 478 8.55 11.67 -28.32
C PRO A 478 7.67 12.82 -27.82
N THR A 479 7.46 13.86 -28.64
CA THR A 479 6.69 15.06 -28.29
C THR A 479 5.47 15.32 -29.16
N VAL A 480 4.99 14.33 -29.91
CA VAL A 480 3.80 14.48 -30.77
C VAL A 480 2.90 13.26 -30.64
N PHE A 481 1.66 13.47 -30.18
CA PHE A 481 0.66 12.41 -30.10
C PHE A 481 0.06 12.08 -31.47
N GLY A 482 -0.22 13.08 -32.30
CA GLY A 482 -0.83 12.96 -33.62
C GLY A 482 -2.32 12.66 -33.55
N ALA A 483 -3.09 13.41 -32.75
CA ALA A 483 -4.50 13.09 -32.44
C ALA A 483 -5.40 12.82 -33.67
N SER A 484 -5.20 13.55 -34.76
CA SER A 484 -5.98 13.42 -36.01
C SER A 484 -5.43 12.40 -37.01
N GLU A 485 -4.24 11.84 -36.76
CA GLU A 485 -3.64 10.82 -37.62
C GLU A 485 -4.40 9.51 -37.52
N LYS A 486 -4.47 8.78 -38.63
CA LYS A 486 -5.20 7.51 -38.71
C LYS A 486 -4.41 6.37 -38.09
N VAL A 487 -5.11 5.48 -37.39
CA VAL A 487 -4.51 4.31 -36.73
C VAL A 487 -4.45 3.16 -37.72
N SER A 488 -3.26 2.57 -37.90
CA SER A 488 -3.13 1.34 -38.69
C SER A 488 -3.57 0.11 -37.90
N ARG A 489 -3.95 -0.96 -38.60
CA ARG A 489 -4.30 -2.24 -37.98
C ARG A 489 -3.15 -2.80 -37.12
N ALA A 490 -1.90 -2.64 -37.57
CA ALA A 490 -0.73 -3.02 -36.79
C ALA A 490 -0.62 -2.23 -35.47
N GLN A 491 -0.81 -0.91 -35.52
CA GLN A 491 -0.79 -0.07 -34.31
C GLN A 491 -1.89 -0.48 -33.34
N PHE A 492 -3.12 -0.73 -33.82
CA PHE A 492 -4.21 -1.15 -32.95
C PHE A 492 -3.98 -2.52 -32.31
N ALA A 493 -3.44 -3.49 -33.07
CA ALA A 493 -3.05 -4.79 -32.52
C ALA A 493 -2.03 -4.64 -31.37
N THR A 494 -1.04 -3.77 -31.54
CA THR A 494 -0.05 -3.47 -30.49
C THR A 494 -0.66 -2.77 -29.28
N ILE A 495 -1.59 -1.83 -29.49
CA ILE A 495 -2.32 -1.14 -28.41
C ILE A 495 -3.13 -2.14 -27.58
N LEU A 496 -3.90 -3.02 -28.23
CA LEU A 496 -4.69 -4.04 -27.55
C LEU A 496 -3.81 -5.07 -26.82
N TYR A 497 -2.70 -5.48 -27.43
CA TYR A 497 -1.74 -6.38 -26.79
C TYR A 497 -1.09 -5.77 -25.54
N ARG A 498 -0.78 -4.47 -25.54
CA ARG A 498 -0.26 -3.79 -24.34
C ARG A 498 -1.33 -3.69 -23.26
N ALA A 499 -2.57 -3.40 -23.65
CA ALA A 499 -3.69 -3.33 -22.73
C ALA A 499 -3.99 -4.68 -22.06
N SER A 500 -3.74 -5.81 -22.72
CA SER A 500 -4.01 -7.13 -22.14
C SER A 500 -3.05 -7.56 -21.04
N GLY A 501 -1.87 -6.92 -20.93
CA GLY A 501 -0.83 -7.30 -19.98
C GLY A 501 -0.24 -8.70 -20.20
N GLU A 502 -0.60 -9.40 -21.28
CA GLU A 502 -0.25 -10.81 -21.47
C GLU A 502 1.21 -11.03 -21.92
N ASN A 503 1.78 -12.14 -21.44
CA ASN A 503 3.17 -12.51 -21.75
C ASN A 503 3.42 -12.69 -23.25
N LYS A 504 4.66 -12.38 -23.65
CA LYS A 504 5.15 -12.58 -25.01
C LYS A 504 5.02 -14.04 -25.42
N ILE A 505 4.57 -14.27 -26.65
CA ILE A 505 4.57 -15.59 -27.27
C ILE A 505 5.54 -15.63 -28.45
N PRO A 506 6.15 -16.79 -28.76
CA PRO A 506 7.06 -16.93 -29.89
C PRO A 506 6.38 -16.52 -31.21
N PHE A 507 7.13 -15.84 -32.09
CA PHE A 507 6.63 -15.46 -33.40
C PHE A 507 6.20 -16.68 -34.22
N THR A 508 5.05 -16.56 -34.88
CA THR A 508 4.57 -17.53 -35.85
C THR A 508 4.12 -16.80 -37.11
N ALA A 509 4.59 -17.26 -38.27
CA ALA A 509 4.28 -16.67 -39.56
C ALA A 509 2.85 -17.02 -40.02
N ARG A 510 1.84 -16.50 -39.33
CA ARG A 510 0.42 -16.77 -39.61
C ARG A 510 -0.10 -16.08 -40.87
N PHE A 511 0.38 -14.88 -41.14
CA PHE A 511 0.00 -14.05 -42.28
C PHE A 511 1.22 -13.77 -43.15
N PRO A 512 1.11 -13.85 -44.49
CA PRO A 512 2.25 -13.74 -45.42
C PRO A 512 2.86 -12.32 -45.46
N ASP A 513 2.11 -11.30 -45.05
CA ASP A 513 2.49 -9.89 -45.00
C ASP A 513 2.97 -9.44 -43.59
N VAL A 514 3.05 -10.37 -42.63
CA VAL A 514 3.59 -10.12 -41.29
C VAL A 514 4.94 -10.83 -41.18
N LYS A 515 6.02 -10.05 -41.24
CA LYS A 515 7.40 -10.55 -41.11
C LYS A 515 7.82 -10.58 -39.64
N ASP A 516 8.82 -11.40 -39.31
CA ASP A 516 9.44 -11.38 -37.99
C ASP A 516 10.19 -10.05 -37.73
N GLY A 517 10.36 -9.69 -36.46
CA GLY A 517 11.12 -8.52 -36.02
C GLY A 517 10.47 -7.15 -36.32
N GLN A 518 9.21 -7.09 -36.75
CA GLN A 518 8.47 -5.83 -36.82
C GLN A 518 7.91 -5.47 -35.44
N PHE A 519 7.70 -4.18 -35.18
CA PHE A 519 7.18 -3.71 -33.88
C PHE A 519 5.84 -4.34 -33.49
N TYR A 520 5.08 -4.81 -34.47
CA TYR A 520 3.76 -5.43 -34.30
C TYR A 520 3.79 -6.96 -34.41
N SER A 521 4.90 -7.60 -34.79
CA SER A 521 4.95 -9.04 -35.07
C SER A 521 4.43 -9.86 -33.90
N GLU A 522 4.93 -9.58 -32.69
CA GLU A 522 4.51 -10.25 -31.45
C GLU A 522 3.01 -10.03 -31.19
N SER A 523 2.54 -8.78 -31.27
CA SER A 523 1.14 -8.42 -30.99
C SER A 523 0.16 -9.08 -31.97
N VAL A 524 0.52 -9.17 -33.25
CA VAL A 524 -0.31 -9.82 -34.27
C VAL A 524 -0.30 -11.33 -34.09
N THR A 525 0.85 -11.93 -33.80
CA THR A 525 0.95 -13.35 -33.48
C THR A 525 0.10 -13.70 -32.24
N TRP A 526 0.21 -12.91 -31.16
CA TRP A 526 -0.59 -13.04 -29.94
C TRP A 526 -2.09 -13.00 -30.23
N ALA A 527 -2.54 -11.97 -30.94
CA ALA A 527 -3.95 -11.77 -31.24
C ALA A 527 -4.50 -12.84 -32.19
N ALA A 528 -3.70 -13.30 -33.16
CA ALA A 528 -4.10 -14.36 -34.08
C ALA A 528 -4.21 -15.72 -33.38
N ALA A 529 -3.28 -16.03 -32.47
CA ALA A 529 -3.30 -17.27 -31.69
C ALA A 529 -4.55 -17.36 -30.79
N ARG A 530 -5.12 -16.21 -30.38
CA ARG A 530 -6.32 -16.10 -29.55
C ARG A 530 -7.62 -15.93 -30.34
N GLY A 531 -7.55 -15.99 -31.67
CA GLY A 531 -8.72 -15.80 -32.54
C GLY A 531 -9.26 -14.37 -32.61
N ILE A 532 -8.55 -13.41 -32.01
CA ILE A 532 -8.93 -11.99 -32.00
C ILE A 532 -8.77 -11.42 -33.42
N ILE A 533 -7.58 -11.62 -34.01
CA ILE A 533 -7.27 -11.20 -35.39
C ILE A 533 -7.34 -12.41 -36.33
N THR A 534 -8.25 -12.36 -37.30
CA THR A 534 -8.45 -13.43 -38.29
C THR A 534 -7.83 -13.14 -39.66
N GLY A 535 -7.38 -11.91 -39.91
CA GLY A 535 -6.95 -11.44 -41.24
C GLY A 535 -8.12 -11.18 -42.19
N TYR A 536 -7.79 -10.80 -43.43
CA TYR A 536 -8.72 -10.64 -44.54
C TYR A 536 -8.93 -11.96 -45.29
N GLU A 537 -9.95 -12.00 -46.14
CA GLU A 537 -10.29 -13.19 -46.96
C GLU A 537 -9.16 -13.64 -47.89
N ASN A 538 -8.32 -12.70 -48.36
CA ASN A 538 -7.15 -12.99 -49.19
C ASN A 538 -5.97 -13.61 -48.39
N GLY A 539 -6.16 -13.86 -47.08
CA GLY A 539 -5.16 -14.46 -46.19
C GLY A 539 -4.14 -13.49 -45.62
N THR A 540 -4.22 -12.19 -45.93
CA THR A 540 -3.31 -11.16 -45.41
C THR A 540 -3.83 -10.50 -44.12
N PHE A 541 -2.94 -9.88 -43.34
CA PHE A 541 -3.33 -9.07 -42.19
C PHE A 541 -3.64 -7.62 -42.54
N GLY A 542 -2.89 -7.02 -43.48
CA GLY A 542 -2.95 -5.61 -43.83
C GLY A 542 -2.36 -4.69 -42.74
N PRO A 543 -1.09 -4.83 -42.34
CA PRO A 543 -0.52 -4.07 -41.21
C PRO A 543 -0.52 -2.55 -41.40
N GLY A 544 -0.43 -2.09 -42.66
CA GLY A 544 -0.43 -0.67 -43.02
C GLY A 544 -1.81 -0.07 -43.25
N ASP A 545 -2.87 -0.88 -43.34
CA ASP A 545 -4.20 -0.35 -43.61
C ASP A 545 -4.77 0.34 -42.37
N PHE A 546 -5.51 1.43 -42.58
CA PHE A 546 -6.17 2.14 -41.50
C PHE A 546 -7.38 1.35 -40.99
N ILE A 547 -7.46 1.19 -39.67
CA ILE A 547 -8.55 0.46 -39.04
C ILE A 547 -9.79 1.35 -38.96
N THR A 548 -10.95 0.78 -39.28
CA THR A 548 -12.24 1.47 -39.12
C THR A 548 -12.78 1.32 -37.69
N ARG A 549 -13.71 2.19 -37.30
CA ARG A 549 -14.36 2.13 -35.98
C ARG A 549 -15.08 0.80 -35.75
N GLU A 550 -15.75 0.29 -36.78
CA GLU A 550 -16.43 -1.00 -36.70
C GLU A 550 -15.46 -2.19 -36.60
N GLN A 551 -14.30 -2.11 -37.26
CA GLN A 551 -13.25 -3.13 -37.12
C GLN A 551 -12.63 -3.11 -35.73
N MET A 552 -12.43 -1.93 -35.13
CA MET A 552 -12.00 -1.82 -33.74
C MET A 552 -12.99 -2.51 -32.80
N ALA A 553 -14.28 -2.20 -32.92
CA ALA A 553 -15.32 -2.82 -32.10
C ALA A 553 -15.32 -4.36 -32.22
N VAL A 554 -15.16 -4.90 -33.44
CA VAL A 554 -15.07 -6.35 -33.68
C VAL A 554 -13.87 -6.98 -32.97
N LEU A 555 -12.70 -6.35 -33.02
CA LEU A 555 -11.51 -6.88 -32.36
C LEU A 555 -11.63 -6.84 -30.83
N LEU A 556 -12.20 -5.76 -30.28
CA LEU A 556 -12.47 -5.67 -28.84
C LEU A 556 -13.49 -6.73 -28.40
N TYR A 557 -14.60 -6.88 -29.13
CA TYR A 557 -15.62 -7.90 -28.88
C TYR A 557 -15.02 -9.31 -28.85
N ARG A 558 -14.21 -9.66 -29.86
CA ARG A 558 -13.53 -10.96 -29.90
C ARG A 558 -12.54 -11.16 -28.77
N TYR A 559 -11.88 -10.10 -28.31
CA TYR A 559 -11.00 -10.19 -27.16
C TYR A 559 -11.78 -10.49 -25.88
N VAL A 560 -12.94 -9.85 -25.66
CA VAL A 560 -13.82 -10.16 -24.52
C VAL A 560 -14.35 -11.60 -24.60
N GLN A 561 -14.73 -12.06 -25.80
CA GLN A 561 -15.10 -13.46 -26.01
C GLN A 561 -13.97 -14.43 -25.69
N TYR A 562 -12.73 -14.09 -26.05
CA TYR A 562 -11.55 -14.88 -25.71
C TYR A 562 -11.34 -14.97 -24.20
N LEU A 563 -11.58 -13.89 -23.46
CA LEU A 563 -11.54 -13.87 -21.99
C LEU A 563 -12.68 -14.69 -21.35
N GLY A 564 -13.67 -15.13 -22.13
CA GLY A 564 -14.85 -15.84 -21.63
C GLY A 564 -15.86 -14.94 -20.92
N ALA A 565 -15.74 -13.62 -21.10
CA ALA A 565 -16.63 -12.63 -20.50
C ALA A 565 -17.94 -12.48 -21.29
N ASP A 566 -18.99 -11.98 -20.63
CA ASP A 566 -20.32 -11.84 -21.23
C ASP A 566 -20.33 -10.74 -22.30
N THR A 567 -20.82 -11.09 -23.49
CA THR A 567 -21.02 -10.17 -24.61
C THR A 567 -22.46 -10.14 -25.11
N SER A 568 -23.40 -10.58 -24.26
CA SER A 568 -24.82 -10.69 -24.59
C SER A 568 -25.55 -9.34 -24.58
N ASN A 569 -25.06 -8.38 -23.80
CA ASN A 569 -25.62 -7.03 -23.70
C ASN A 569 -25.43 -6.26 -25.02
N LYS A 570 -26.54 -5.81 -25.61
CA LYS A 570 -26.58 -5.20 -26.95
C LYS A 570 -27.66 -4.12 -27.01
N ASN A 571 -27.32 -2.95 -27.54
CA ASN A 571 -28.24 -1.84 -27.76
C ASN A 571 -28.70 -1.77 -29.22
N SER A 572 -29.93 -1.29 -29.43
CA SER A 572 -30.37 -0.94 -30.78
C SER A 572 -29.65 0.33 -31.25
N LEU A 573 -28.96 0.23 -32.39
CA LEU A 573 -28.28 1.37 -33.01
C LEU A 573 -29.23 2.27 -33.83
N SER A 574 -30.52 1.93 -33.92
CA SER A 574 -31.49 2.59 -34.82
C SER A 574 -31.68 4.09 -34.56
N HIS A 575 -31.29 4.58 -33.38
CA HIS A 575 -31.33 6.00 -33.06
C HIS A 575 -30.18 6.80 -33.69
N PHE A 576 -29.13 6.13 -34.20
CA PHE A 576 -28.06 6.76 -34.96
C PHE A 576 -28.49 6.90 -36.43
N PRO A 577 -28.37 8.09 -37.04
CA PRO A 577 -28.83 8.35 -38.40
C PRO A 577 -28.06 7.55 -39.45
N ASP A 578 -26.83 7.11 -39.17
CA ASP A 578 -25.95 6.35 -40.06
C ASP A 578 -25.82 4.87 -39.69
N ALA A 579 -26.68 4.35 -38.80
CA ALA A 579 -26.64 2.95 -38.35
C ALA A 579 -26.70 1.93 -39.52
N TYR A 580 -27.36 2.30 -40.63
CA TYR A 580 -27.43 1.48 -41.85
C TYR A 580 -26.06 1.27 -42.52
N SER A 581 -25.04 2.04 -42.15
CA SER A 581 -23.69 1.92 -42.69
C SER A 581 -22.83 0.91 -41.93
N VAL A 582 -23.32 0.33 -40.82
CA VAL A 582 -22.62 -0.73 -40.10
C VAL A 582 -22.59 -1.99 -40.96
N SER A 583 -21.39 -2.52 -41.20
CA SER A 583 -21.23 -3.74 -41.98
C SER A 583 -21.83 -4.96 -41.25
N PRO A 584 -22.43 -5.94 -41.95
CA PRO A 584 -23.02 -7.12 -41.32
C PRO A 584 -22.06 -7.90 -40.41
N PHE A 585 -20.77 -7.96 -40.74
CA PHE A 585 -19.76 -8.64 -39.92
C PHE A 585 -19.49 -7.94 -38.57
N ALA A 586 -19.86 -6.66 -38.44
CA ALA A 586 -19.60 -5.83 -37.27
C ALA A 586 -20.86 -5.49 -36.46
N GLU A 587 -22.05 -5.86 -36.95
CA GLU A 587 -23.32 -5.47 -36.36
C GLU A 587 -23.41 -5.83 -34.87
N GLU A 588 -23.15 -7.08 -34.51
CA GLU A 588 -23.21 -7.52 -33.11
C GLU A 588 -22.18 -6.78 -32.23
N ALA A 589 -20.95 -6.65 -32.72
CA ALA A 589 -19.88 -6.00 -31.98
C ALA A 589 -20.14 -4.51 -31.77
N MET A 590 -20.76 -3.83 -32.74
CA MET A 590 -21.14 -2.42 -32.63
C MET A 590 -22.31 -2.22 -31.66
N GLN A 591 -23.32 -3.11 -31.69
CA GLN A 591 -24.43 -3.09 -30.73
C GLN A 591 -23.94 -3.33 -29.30
N TRP A 592 -23.03 -4.30 -29.12
CA TRP A 592 -22.40 -4.58 -27.84
C TRP A 592 -21.54 -3.41 -27.37
N ALA A 593 -20.65 -2.90 -28.21
CA ALA A 593 -19.78 -1.79 -27.83
C ALA A 593 -20.58 -0.53 -27.47
N ASN A 594 -21.76 -0.34 -28.07
CA ASN A 594 -22.65 0.76 -27.71
C ASN A 594 -23.36 0.51 -26.37
N ALA A 595 -23.77 -0.73 -26.10
CA ALA A 595 -24.37 -1.12 -24.82
C ALA A 595 -23.41 -0.94 -23.64
N GLU A 596 -22.14 -1.30 -23.85
CA GLU A 596 -21.06 -1.15 -22.86
C GLU A 596 -20.50 0.28 -22.77
N GLY A 597 -21.04 1.24 -23.54
CA GLY A 597 -20.56 2.62 -23.55
C GLY A 597 -19.15 2.81 -24.14
N ILE A 598 -18.57 1.78 -24.77
CA ILE A 598 -17.27 1.82 -25.45
C ILE A 598 -17.36 2.76 -26.67
N ILE A 599 -18.46 2.68 -27.43
CA ILE A 599 -18.79 3.59 -28.53
C ILE A 599 -20.11 4.32 -28.26
N THR A 600 -20.05 5.64 -28.15
CA THR A 600 -21.22 6.49 -27.83
C THR A 600 -21.72 7.30 -29.03
N GLY A 601 -21.08 7.15 -30.19
CA GLY A 601 -21.25 8.06 -31.33
C GLY A 601 -20.42 9.34 -31.21
N ASN A 602 -20.46 10.14 -32.27
CA ASN A 602 -19.80 11.42 -32.43
C ASN A 602 -20.70 12.56 -31.93
N GLY A 603 -20.13 13.75 -31.73
CA GLY A 603 -20.88 14.93 -31.29
C GLY A 603 -21.95 15.43 -32.26
N ASP A 604 -21.93 14.97 -33.52
CA ASP A 604 -22.96 15.23 -34.54
C ASP A 604 -24.10 14.18 -34.52
N GLY A 605 -24.05 13.22 -33.60
CA GLY A 605 -25.04 12.16 -33.45
C GLY A 605 -24.84 10.95 -34.36
N THR A 606 -23.73 10.84 -35.11
CA THR A 606 -23.40 9.67 -35.98
C THR A 606 -22.52 8.63 -35.30
N LEU A 607 -22.44 7.40 -35.80
CA LEU A 607 -21.47 6.37 -35.39
C LEU A 607 -20.16 6.43 -36.19
N ALA A 608 -20.26 6.78 -37.46
CA ALA A 608 -19.23 6.72 -38.50
C ALA A 608 -18.53 5.34 -38.58
N PRO A 609 -19.27 4.22 -38.73
CA PRO A 609 -18.73 2.86 -38.54
C PRO A 609 -17.59 2.51 -39.51
N THR A 610 -17.72 2.91 -40.78
CA THR A 610 -16.76 2.63 -41.86
C THR A 610 -15.64 3.67 -41.95
N ALA A 611 -15.69 4.75 -41.17
CA ALA A 611 -14.65 5.75 -41.16
C ALA A 611 -13.39 5.20 -40.46
N SER A 612 -12.22 5.50 -41.03
CA SER A 612 -10.94 5.20 -40.37
C SER A 612 -10.84 5.95 -39.05
N ALA A 613 -10.57 5.22 -37.97
CA ALA A 613 -10.38 5.79 -36.65
C ALA A 613 -9.09 6.62 -36.62
N ASP A 614 -9.21 7.84 -36.09
CA ASP A 614 -8.04 8.61 -35.70
C ASP A 614 -7.55 8.18 -34.31
N ARG A 615 -6.37 8.68 -33.93
CA ARG A 615 -5.71 8.32 -32.68
C ARG A 615 -6.48 8.80 -31.45
N ALA A 616 -7.16 9.94 -31.52
CA ALA A 616 -8.02 10.45 -30.45
C ALA A 616 -9.24 9.53 -30.19
N ALA A 617 -9.93 9.12 -31.27
CA ALA A 617 -11.02 8.17 -31.20
C ALA A 617 -10.55 6.81 -30.68
N CYS A 618 -9.39 6.34 -31.14
CA CYS A 618 -8.81 5.07 -30.70
C CYS A 618 -8.50 5.09 -29.19
N ALA A 619 -7.80 6.12 -28.71
CA ALA A 619 -7.49 6.27 -27.29
C ALA A 619 -8.75 6.33 -26.42
N THR A 620 -9.77 7.06 -26.86
CA THR A 620 -11.04 7.18 -26.13
C THR A 620 -11.80 5.87 -26.06
N MET A 621 -11.92 5.14 -27.18
CA MET A 621 -12.56 3.83 -27.20
C MET A 621 -11.80 2.83 -26.33
N MET A 622 -10.47 2.83 -26.38
CA MET A 622 -9.64 1.93 -25.56
C MET A 622 -9.73 2.25 -24.07
N MET A 623 -9.66 3.52 -23.66
CA MET A 623 -9.82 3.90 -22.26
C MET A 623 -11.17 3.44 -21.72
N ARG A 624 -12.26 3.67 -22.47
CA ARG A 624 -13.60 3.23 -22.08
C ARG A 624 -13.70 1.71 -22.02
N PHE A 625 -13.14 1.02 -23.01
CA PHE A 625 -13.08 -0.43 -23.03
C PHE A 625 -12.40 -0.99 -21.78
N ILE A 626 -11.23 -0.46 -21.42
CA ILE A 626 -10.48 -0.91 -20.24
C ILE A 626 -11.27 -0.65 -18.96
N LYS A 627 -11.83 0.56 -18.81
CA LYS A 627 -12.59 0.95 -17.61
C LYS A 627 -13.89 0.16 -17.43
N GLN A 628 -14.59 -0.18 -18.52
CA GLN A 628 -15.90 -0.84 -18.45
C GLN A 628 -15.78 -2.36 -18.34
N ILE A 629 -14.75 -2.95 -18.96
CA ILE A 629 -14.56 -4.39 -18.99
C ILE A 629 -13.63 -4.88 -17.86
N GLY A 630 -12.83 -3.99 -17.26
CA GLY A 630 -11.99 -4.32 -16.09
C GLY A 630 -10.80 -5.21 -16.45
N ILE A 631 -10.10 -4.87 -17.53
CA ILE A 631 -8.91 -5.59 -18.03
C ILE A 631 -7.59 -4.90 -17.71
#